data_AF-A0A1I4GKJ3-F1
#
_entry.id   AF-A0A1I4GKJ3-F1
#
_cell.length_a   1.000
_cell.length_b   1.000
_cell.length_c   1.000
_cell.angle_alpha   90.00
_cell.angle_beta   90.00
_cell.angle_gamma   90.00
#
_symmetry.space_group_name_H-M   'P 1'
#
loop_
_entity.id
_entity.type
_entity.pdbx_description
1 polymer ?
#
loop_
_entity_poly.entity_id
_entity_poly.type
_entity_poly.pdbx_seq_one_letter_code
_entity_poly.pdbx_strand_id
1 'polypeptide(L)' 'MSAPDIRSAARPDPDQPMVDIANYVADYTIESKEAYDTARY' A
#
# COMPACT_ATOMS: atom_id res chain seq x y z
N MET A 1 21.35 10.08 -3.79
CA MET A 1 20.96 8.74 -3.34
C MET A 1 22.06 7.79 -3.78
N SER A 2 22.70 7.08 -2.85
CA SER A 2 23.75 6.10 -3.17
C SER A 2 23.08 4.82 -3.66
N ALA A 3 23.47 4.33 -4.82
CA ALA A 3 22.95 3.08 -5.36
C ALA A 3 23.33 1.90 -4.42
N PRO A 4 22.44 0.91 -4.21
CA PRO A 4 22.77 -0.28 -3.45
C PRO A 4 23.88 -1.08 -4.17
N ASP A 5 24.73 -1.76 -3.40
CA ASP A 5 25.75 -2.67 -3.94
C ASP A 5 25.07 -3.72 -4.83
N ILE A 6 25.50 -3.81 -6.08
CA ILE A 6 24.91 -4.68 -7.12
C ILE A 6 24.97 -6.17 -6.74
N ARG A 7 25.78 -6.54 -5.74
CA ARG A 7 25.90 -7.91 -5.21
C ARG A 7 25.03 -8.16 -3.97
N SER A 8 24.28 -7.17 -3.50
CA SER A 8 23.42 -7.31 -2.33
C SER A 8 22.19 -8.16 -2.66
N ALA A 9 21.98 -9.24 -1.90
CA ALA A 9 20.74 -10.01 -1.91
C ALA A 9 19.67 -9.40 -0.99
N ALA A 10 19.97 -8.27 -0.33
CA ALA A 10 19.01 -7.57 0.50
C ALA A 10 17.91 -6.98 -0.39
N ARG A 11 16.65 -7.30 -0.06
CA ARG A 11 15.52 -6.70 -0.73
C ARG A 11 15.50 -5.19 -0.42
N PRO A 12 15.41 -4.31 -1.44
CA PRO A 12 15.19 -2.89 -1.20
C PRO A 12 13.88 -2.65 -0.46
N ASP A 13 13.81 -1.53 0.25
CA ASP A 13 12.55 -1.08 0.84
C ASP A 13 11.50 -0.86 -0.26
N PRO A 14 10.21 -1.17 0.03
CA PRO A 14 9.13 -0.91 -0.90
C PRO A 14 9.01 0.60 -1.18
N ASP A 15 8.58 0.93 -2.39
CA ASP A 15 8.26 2.30 -2.76
C ASP A 15 7.04 2.81 -1.97
N GLN A 16 7.03 4.11 -1.69
CA GLN A 16 5.99 4.73 -0.87
C GLN A 16 4.57 4.46 -1.41
N PRO A 17 4.28 4.55 -2.72
CA PRO A 17 2.94 4.23 -3.23
C PRO A 17 2.51 2.78 -2.94
N MET A 18 3.43 1.81 -3.00
CA MET A 18 3.13 0.42 -2.67
C MET A 18 2.83 0.24 -1.18
N VAL A 19 3.55 0.94 -0.31
CA VAL A 19 3.27 0.98 1.14
C VAL A 19 1.90 1.60 1.41
N ASP A 20 1.59 2.72 0.77
CA ASP A 20 0.32 3.43 0.97
C ASP A 20 -0.88 2.57 0.56
N ILE A 21 -0.79 1.88 -0.59
CA ILE A 21 -1.83 0.94 -1.04
C ILE A 21 -1.97 -0.22 -0.05
N ALA A 22 -0.85 -0.80 0.41
CA ALA A 22 -0.89 -1.92 1.34
C ALA A 22 -1.57 -1.54 2.66
N ASN A 23 -1.22 -0.38 3.22
CA ASN A 23 -1.83 0.13 4.45
C ASN A 23 -3.33 0.42 4.26
N TYR A 24 -3.72 0.98 3.11
CA TYR A 24 -5.12 1.20 2.79
C TYR A 24 -5.91 -0.10 2.72
N VAL A 25 -5.38 -1.13 2.06
CA VAL A 25 -6.10 -2.41 1.92
C VAL A 25 -6.13 -3.19 3.24
N ALA A 26 -5.04 -3.16 4.02
CA ALA A 26 -4.92 -3.96 5.22
C ALA A 26 -5.68 -3.36 6.42
N ASP A 27 -5.59 -2.04 6.61
CA ASP A 27 -5.95 -1.42 7.88
C ASP A 27 -7.06 -0.37 7.76
N TYR A 28 -7.37 0.12 6.56
CA TYR A 28 -8.37 1.18 6.41
C TYR A 28 -9.78 0.62 6.53
N THR A 29 -10.55 1.20 7.46
CA THR A 29 -11.98 0.91 7.62
C THR A 29 -12.79 1.98 6.91
N ILE A 30 -13.66 1.55 5.99
CA ILE A 30 -14.62 2.44 5.35
C ILE A 30 -15.79 2.67 6.32
N GLU A 31 -16.06 3.91 6.70
CA GLU A 31 -17.15 4.26 7.62
C GLU A 31 -18.37 4.88 6.91
N SER A 32 -18.30 5.06 5.59
CA SER A 32 -19.40 5.64 4.81
C SER A 32 -20.48 4.59 4.52
N LYS A 33 -21.66 4.80 5.10
CA LYS A 33 -22.85 4.01 4.76
C LYS A 33 -23.20 4.12 3.27
N GLU A 34 -23.16 5.32 2.71
CA GLU A 34 -23.42 5.54 1.29
C GLU A 34 -22.47 4.74 0.40
N ALA A 35 -21.18 4.63 0.78
CA ALA A 35 -20.22 3.84 0.03
C ALA A 35 -20.60 2.35 0.00
N TYR A 36 -21.05 1.79 1.12
CA TYR A 36 -21.55 0.41 1.16
C TYR A 36 -22.87 0.24 0.40
N ASP A 37 -23.78 1.20 0.53
CA ASP A 37 -25.07 1.17 -0.13
C ASP A 37 -24.87 1.19 -1.65
N THR A 38 -24.03 2.08 -2.18
CA THR A 38 -23.70 2.14 -3.61
C THR A 38 -22.96 0.90 -4.09
N ALA A 39 -21.97 0.39 -3.36
CA ALA A 39 -21.20 -0.79 -3.78
C ALA A 39 -22.04 -2.09 -3.83
N ARG A 40 -23.21 -2.10 -3.18
CA ARG A 40 -24.12 -3.25 -3.14
C ARG A 40 -25.07 -3.30 -4.35
N TYR A 41 -25.33 -2.17 -5.01
CA TYR A 41 -26.18 -2.08 -6.21
C TYR A 41 -25.39 -2.35 -7.48
#